data_AF-A0A9P7RY98-F1
#
_entry.id   AF-A0A9P7RY98-F1
#
_cell.length_a   1.000
_cell.length_b   1.000
_cell.length_c   1.000
_cell.angle_alpha   90.00
_cell.angle_beta   90.00
_cell.angle_gamma   90.00
#
_symmetry.space_group_name_H-M   'P 1'
#
loop_
_entity.id
_entity.type
_entity.pdbx_description
1 polymer ?
#
loop_
_entity_poly.entity_id
_entity_poly.type
_entity_poly.pdbx_seq_one_letter_code
_entity_poly.pdbx_strand_id
1 'polypeptide(L)'
;MGPVSDVVVSSLGDTILVHLTLYAGFDLSTKAANDLLFEHPIKHVIPIHSSRLETTHVKVLVITLKFKATVEDAKLGFFRSSVHKDADLFAAVKDYLAVEKGWFNPYLFASARRPIIPRSMKADIVFCHSPFLQGDYRVGETLLNESASIITLCVAPAVPDREKPSTGSGPPEEPSSTGSKFNLENIKSNLKLPSLTNRFARSRSPSPAPADTEDPKPSSESETKPSLTPLPPPPTPRRLVILVVGIKPHRKLWTTSARPEESVIQYILLNGCPSVVVPVKVGAPLIAWDTLTLEQLWNVELPAQDDQESKSRQFEGIVRVLFEFLDLCIDWDRVTHVGGEEETPTEDVKKDDVRAALALLVAAAVRSRDSKEAKKELDKERSGIAMWRIP
;
A
#
# COMPACT_ATOMS: atom_id res chain seq x y z
N MET A 1 -7.12 2.10 -32.42
CA MET A 1 -6.75 1.02 -31.49
C MET A 1 -5.23 1.00 -31.41
N GLY A 2 -4.66 1.55 -30.34
CA GLY A 2 -3.22 1.58 -30.13
C GLY A 2 -2.70 0.24 -29.59
N PRO A 3 -1.38 0.00 -29.61
CA PRO A 3 -0.81 -1.25 -29.13
C PRO A 3 -1.03 -1.38 -27.61
N VAL A 4 -1.74 -2.45 -27.21
CA VAL A 4 -1.84 -2.89 -25.82
C VAL A 4 -0.63 -3.79 -25.59
N SER A 5 0.37 -3.29 -24.88
CA SER A 5 1.49 -4.12 -24.42
C SER A 5 1.05 -4.86 -23.15
N ASP A 6 0.70 -6.14 -23.28
CA ASP A 6 0.44 -7.01 -22.13
C ASP A 6 1.76 -7.39 -21.46
N VAL A 7 2.10 -6.72 -20.35
CA VAL A 7 3.17 -7.18 -19.45
C VAL A 7 2.52 -7.95 -18.31
N VAL A 8 2.67 -9.28 -18.33
CA VAL A 8 2.30 -10.16 -17.21
C VAL A 8 3.52 -10.32 -16.33
N VAL A 9 3.59 -9.58 -15.22
CA VAL A 9 4.58 -9.84 -14.17
C VAL A 9 4.01 -10.96 -13.29
N SER A 10 4.53 -12.18 -13.48
CA SER A 10 4.28 -13.30 -12.57
C SER A 10 5.58 -13.65 -11.85
N SER A 11 5.67 -13.35 -10.56
CA SER A 11 6.72 -13.92 -9.72
C SER A 11 6.24 -15.28 -9.22
N LEU A 12 7.03 -16.32 -9.41
CA LEU A 12 6.70 -17.67 -8.96
C LEU A 12 6.57 -17.70 -7.42
N GLY A 13 5.34 -17.82 -6.93
CA GLY A 13 4.99 -17.81 -5.50
C GLY A 13 4.10 -16.64 -5.06
N ASP A 14 3.79 -15.69 -5.94
CA ASP A 14 3.00 -14.52 -5.58
C ASP A 14 1.49 -14.80 -5.49
N THR A 15 0.88 -14.28 -4.42
CA THR A 15 -0.56 -14.30 -4.17
C THR A 15 -1.32 -13.25 -4.98
N ILE A 16 -0.66 -12.56 -5.93
CA ILE A 16 -1.30 -11.60 -6.82
C ILE A 16 -0.85 -11.80 -8.27
N LEU A 17 -1.71 -11.41 -9.22
CA LEU A 17 -1.39 -11.25 -10.64
C LEU A 17 -1.68 -9.80 -11.02
N VAL A 18 -0.72 -9.14 -11.67
CA VAL A 18 -0.85 -7.75 -12.09
C VAL A 18 -0.90 -7.70 -13.60
N HIS A 19 -1.94 -7.07 -14.14
CA HIS A 19 -2.07 -6.76 -15.55
C HIS A 19 -2.02 -5.24 -15.72
N LEU A 20 -1.00 -4.79 -16.46
CA LEU A 20 -0.68 -3.39 -16.69
C LEU A 20 -1.35 -2.91 -17.97
N THR A 21 -2.32 -2.00 -17.86
CA THR A 21 -2.84 -1.27 -19.02
C THR A 21 -2.12 0.07 -19.10
N LEU A 22 -1.01 0.10 -19.85
CA LEU A 22 -0.17 1.28 -20.01
C LEU A 22 -0.84 2.28 -20.96
N TYR A 23 -1.06 3.50 -20.47
CA TYR A 23 -1.31 4.67 -21.30
C TYR A 23 0.04 5.33 -21.60
N ALA A 24 0.34 5.53 -22.87
CA ALA A 24 1.61 6.13 -23.31
C ALA A 24 1.83 7.49 -22.63
N GLY A 25 2.99 7.69 -21.99
CA GLY A 25 3.36 8.96 -21.36
C GLY A 25 3.45 8.96 -19.83
N PHE A 26 2.95 7.92 -19.14
CA PHE A 26 2.89 7.92 -17.67
C PHE A 26 4.26 8.02 -16.98
N ASP A 27 5.29 7.33 -17.49
CA ASP A 27 6.63 7.26 -16.86
C ASP A 27 7.63 8.30 -17.43
N LEU A 28 7.27 9.01 -18.51
CA LEU A 28 8.22 9.83 -19.28
C LEU A 28 8.62 11.15 -18.59
N SER A 29 7.90 11.60 -17.56
CA SER A 29 8.17 12.86 -16.86
C SER A 29 8.82 12.72 -15.48
N THR A 30 8.93 11.50 -14.90
CA THR A 30 9.16 11.37 -13.45
C THR A 30 10.49 10.76 -13.03
N LYS A 31 11.20 10.03 -13.90
CA LYS A 31 12.50 9.41 -13.54
C LYS A 31 13.61 10.42 -13.23
N ALA A 32 13.54 11.64 -13.77
CA ALA A 32 14.48 12.72 -13.45
C ALA A 32 14.14 13.49 -12.15
N ALA A 33 12.95 13.27 -11.58
CA ALA A 33 12.45 14.04 -10.44
C ALA A 33 12.70 13.37 -9.08
N ASN A 34 12.78 12.03 -9.03
CA ASN A 34 13.09 11.32 -7.79
C ASN A 34 14.48 11.68 -7.26
N ASP A 35 15.48 11.86 -8.13
CA ASP A 35 16.85 12.18 -7.72
C ASP A 35 16.97 13.59 -7.10
N LEU A 36 16.17 14.57 -7.56
CA LEU A 36 16.21 15.95 -7.06
C LEU A 36 15.42 16.17 -5.75
N LEU A 37 14.56 15.22 -5.37
CA LEU A 37 13.83 15.26 -4.11
C LEU A 37 14.71 15.00 -2.89
N PHE A 38 15.95 14.56 -3.07
CA PHE A 38 16.85 14.19 -1.97
C PHE A 38 17.88 15.28 -1.59
N GLU A 39 18.03 16.34 -2.39
CA GLU A 39 19.11 17.33 -2.17
C GLU A 39 18.64 18.58 -1.39
N HIS A 40 17.33 18.85 -1.31
CA HIS A 40 16.78 20.06 -0.70
C HIS A 40 15.45 19.79 0.01
N PRO A 41 15.06 20.59 1.03
CA PRO A 41 13.82 20.40 1.78
C PRO A 41 12.59 20.39 0.87
N ILE A 42 11.66 19.47 1.14
CA ILE A 42 10.49 19.15 0.30
C ILE A 42 9.69 20.41 -0.13
N LYS A 43 9.57 21.38 0.77
CA LYS A 43 8.87 22.66 0.52
C LYS A 43 9.59 23.57 -0.48
N HIS A 44 10.91 23.48 -0.60
CA HIS A 44 11.68 24.30 -1.53
C HIS A 44 11.84 23.64 -2.91
N VAL A 45 11.64 22.32 -3.01
CA VAL A 45 11.81 21.57 -4.27
C VAL A 45 10.53 21.46 -5.08
N ILE A 46 9.37 21.33 -4.43
CA ILE A 46 8.07 21.24 -5.11
C ILE A 46 7.06 22.16 -4.42
N PRO A 47 6.84 23.38 -4.94
CA PRO A 47 5.75 24.24 -4.50
C PRO A 47 4.38 23.56 -4.68
N ILE A 48 3.38 23.92 -3.87
CA ILE A 48 2.00 23.40 -3.97
C ILE A 48 1.41 23.64 -5.37
N HIS A 49 1.84 24.74 -6.01
CA HIS A 49 1.43 25.14 -7.37
C HIS A 49 2.36 24.64 -8.48
N SER A 50 3.32 23.78 -8.18
CA SER A 50 4.26 23.25 -9.18
C SER A 50 3.53 22.54 -10.32
N SER A 51 3.92 22.79 -11.58
CA SER A 51 3.40 22.06 -12.74
C SER A 51 3.66 20.55 -12.64
N ARG A 52 4.58 20.12 -11.78
CA ARG A 52 4.87 18.71 -11.50
C ARG A 52 3.74 17.97 -10.79
N LEU A 53 2.87 18.69 -10.06
CA LEU A 53 1.70 18.10 -9.40
C LEU A 53 0.47 18.05 -10.32
N GLU A 54 0.60 18.53 -11.57
CA GLU A 54 -0.49 18.47 -12.53
C GLU A 54 -0.63 17.04 -13.06
N THR A 55 -1.82 16.50 -12.90
CA THR A 55 -2.12 15.17 -13.44
C THR A 55 -2.34 15.30 -14.95
N THR A 56 -1.36 14.89 -15.74
CA THR A 56 -1.51 14.82 -17.20
C THR A 56 -2.01 13.46 -17.64
N HIS A 57 -1.56 12.39 -16.98
CA HIS A 57 -1.82 11.00 -17.36
C HIS A 57 -2.25 10.13 -16.20
N VAL A 58 -3.00 9.08 -16.55
CA VAL A 58 -3.54 8.09 -15.63
C VAL A 58 -3.02 6.70 -16.00
N LYS A 59 -2.61 5.90 -15.01
CA LYS A 59 -2.23 4.49 -15.19
C LYS A 59 -3.30 3.61 -14.57
N VAL A 60 -3.77 2.61 -15.32
CA VAL A 60 -4.78 1.66 -14.87
C VAL A 60 -4.13 0.29 -14.70
N LEU A 61 -4.23 -0.25 -13.49
CA LEU A 61 -3.66 -1.52 -13.06
C LEU A 61 -4.81 -2.48 -12.74
N VAL A 62 -4.87 -3.63 -13.41
CA VAL A 62 -5.79 -4.70 -13.02
C VAL A 62 -5.02 -5.63 -12.09
N ILE A 63 -5.32 -5.60 -10.79
CA ILE A 63 -4.70 -6.51 -9.83
C ILE A 63 -5.70 -7.60 -9.46
N THR A 64 -5.29 -8.85 -9.67
CA THR A 64 -5.97 -10.05 -9.21
C THR A 64 -5.27 -10.52 -7.94
N LEU A 65 -5.95 -10.47 -6.80
CA LEU A 65 -5.46 -10.94 -5.51
C LEU A 65 -6.11 -12.30 -5.20
N LYS A 66 -5.28 -13.33 -5.00
CA LYS A 66 -5.71 -14.68 -4.66
C LYS A 66 -5.77 -14.85 -3.14
N PHE A 67 -6.81 -15.48 -2.65
CA PHE A 67 -7.01 -15.74 -1.23
C PHE A 67 -7.85 -17.00 -1.01
N LYS A 68 -7.74 -17.61 0.16
CA LYS A 68 -8.59 -18.74 0.53
C LYS A 68 -10.01 -18.25 0.77
N ALA A 69 -11.01 -18.89 0.17
CA ALA A 69 -12.42 -18.51 0.30
C ALA A 69 -12.98 -18.78 1.71
N THR A 70 -12.61 -17.93 2.67
CA THR A 70 -13.24 -17.84 3.99
C THR A 70 -13.69 -16.41 4.19
N VAL A 71 -15.01 -16.19 4.15
CA VAL A 71 -15.56 -14.87 4.43
C VAL A 71 -15.42 -14.60 5.91
N GLU A 72 -14.63 -13.59 6.25
CA GLU A 72 -14.38 -13.16 7.61
C GLU A 72 -14.75 -11.69 7.77
N ASP A 73 -15.21 -11.33 8.97
CA ASP A 73 -15.53 -9.95 9.29
C ASP A 73 -14.22 -9.13 9.39
N ALA A 74 -14.17 -8.01 8.68
CA ALA A 74 -13.04 -7.10 8.74
C ALA A 74 -13.00 -6.42 10.12
N LYS A 75 -11.87 -6.52 10.81
CA LYS A 75 -11.62 -5.78 12.06
C LYS A 75 -11.25 -4.35 11.71
N LEU A 76 -12.30 -3.54 11.57
CA LEU A 76 -12.20 -2.13 11.29
C LEU A 76 -12.02 -1.33 12.57
N GLY A 77 -11.18 -0.30 12.50
CA GLY A 77 -11.08 0.77 13.48
C GLY A 77 -11.40 2.12 12.84
N PHE A 78 -11.71 3.08 13.69
CA PHE A 78 -12.22 4.40 13.30
C PHE A 78 -11.40 5.46 14.03
N PHE A 79 -10.92 6.44 13.28
CA PHE A 79 -10.18 7.57 13.82
C PHE A 79 -10.94 8.86 13.52
N ARG A 80 -11.02 9.75 14.52
CA ARG A 80 -11.55 11.10 14.40
C ARG A 80 -10.54 12.06 14.99
N SER A 81 -10.15 13.06 14.20
CA SER A 81 -9.13 14.04 14.53
C SER A 81 -9.63 15.07 15.55
N SER A 82 -8.67 15.68 16.26
CA SER A 82 -8.91 16.80 17.17
C SER A 82 -9.33 18.10 16.45
N VAL A 83 -9.30 18.12 15.12
CA VAL A 83 -9.75 19.26 14.31
C VAL A 83 -11.26 19.51 14.47
N HIS A 84 -12.03 18.48 14.81
CA HIS A 84 -13.45 18.61 15.09
C HIS A 84 -13.69 19.13 16.50
N LYS A 85 -14.71 19.99 16.67
CA LYS A 85 -15.11 20.50 18.00
C LYS A 85 -15.71 19.40 18.89
N ASP A 86 -16.29 18.38 18.27
CA ASP A 86 -16.84 17.19 18.91
C ASP A 86 -15.88 16.01 18.75
N ALA A 87 -15.39 15.49 19.88
CA ALA A 87 -14.60 14.26 19.92
C ALA A 87 -15.46 12.99 19.71
N ASP A 88 -16.78 13.15 19.58
CA ASP A 88 -17.71 12.03 19.44
C ASP A 88 -17.60 11.35 18.08
N LEU A 89 -17.34 10.05 18.12
CA LEU A 89 -17.33 9.18 16.94
C LEU A 89 -18.74 8.90 16.41
N PHE A 90 -19.80 9.23 17.15
CA PHE A 90 -21.18 8.89 16.81
C PHE A 90 -22.04 10.14 16.52
N ALA A 91 -22.73 10.13 15.39
CA ALA A 91 -23.73 11.12 15.03
C ALA A 91 -25.07 10.82 15.73
N ALA A 92 -25.68 11.86 16.32
CA ALA A 92 -27.04 11.77 16.88
C ALA A 92 -28.10 11.41 15.82
N VAL A 93 -27.91 11.87 14.58
CA VAL A 93 -28.66 11.48 13.38
C VAL A 93 -27.77 11.79 12.18
N LYS A 94 -27.56 10.87 11.23
CA LYS A 94 -27.55 11.23 9.79
C LYS A 94 -27.32 10.08 8.81
N ASP A 95 -27.99 10.29 7.69
CA ASP A 95 -27.87 9.78 6.32
C ASP A 95 -27.66 8.27 6.14
N TYR A 96 -28.74 7.61 5.73
CA TYR A 96 -28.79 6.16 5.53
C TYR A 96 -27.88 5.66 4.39
N LEU A 97 -27.38 6.57 3.54
CA LEU A 97 -26.70 6.26 2.27
C LEU A 97 -25.32 6.93 2.12
N ALA A 98 -24.64 7.32 3.22
CA ALA A 98 -23.33 8.01 3.13
C ALA A 98 -22.26 7.14 2.43
N VAL A 99 -22.04 7.38 1.13
CA VAL A 99 -21.10 6.63 0.28
C VAL A 99 -19.64 6.91 0.65
N GLU A 100 -19.34 8.11 1.15
CA GLU A 100 -18.00 8.59 1.53
C GLU A 100 -17.25 7.61 2.43
N LYS A 101 -17.85 7.18 3.55
CA LYS A 101 -17.21 6.31 4.55
C LYS A 101 -16.88 4.93 3.99
N GLY A 102 -17.64 4.52 2.98
CA GLY A 102 -17.57 3.22 2.35
C GLY A 102 -17.00 3.24 0.95
N TRP A 103 -16.37 4.33 0.50
CA TRP A 103 -15.88 4.43 -0.87
C TRP A 103 -14.90 3.29 -1.19
N PHE A 104 -14.07 2.92 -0.22
CA PHE A 104 -13.07 1.86 -0.29
C PHE A 104 -13.60 0.45 0.09
N ASN A 105 -14.82 0.33 0.62
CA ASN A 105 -15.44 -0.98 0.95
C ASN A 105 -15.47 -2.00 -0.20
N PRO A 106 -15.58 -1.63 -1.49
CA PRO A 106 -15.55 -2.60 -2.57
C PRO A 106 -14.26 -3.43 -2.61
N TYR A 107 -13.14 -2.88 -2.15
CA TYR A 107 -11.89 -3.61 -2.00
C TYR A 107 -12.03 -4.74 -0.97
N LEU A 108 -12.57 -4.43 0.22
CA LEU A 108 -12.81 -5.41 1.27
C LEU A 108 -13.81 -6.48 0.80
N PHE A 109 -14.91 -6.05 0.20
CA PHE A 109 -15.93 -6.96 -0.34
C PHE A 109 -15.36 -7.93 -1.38
N ALA A 110 -14.61 -7.43 -2.36
CA ALA A 110 -14.04 -8.26 -3.41
C ALA A 110 -13.03 -9.28 -2.86
N SER A 111 -12.32 -8.92 -1.79
CA SER A 111 -11.35 -9.77 -1.11
C SER A 111 -11.95 -10.65 0.01
N ALA A 112 -13.26 -10.92 -0.05
CA ALA A 112 -14.02 -11.72 0.90
C ALA A 112 -13.94 -11.27 2.37
N ARG A 113 -13.70 -9.97 2.59
CA ARG A 113 -13.73 -9.33 3.91
C ARG A 113 -15.04 -8.59 4.06
N ARG A 114 -15.81 -8.89 5.10
CA ARG A 114 -17.08 -8.19 5.34
C ARG A 114 -16.81 -6.89 6.13
N PRO A 115 -16.98 -5.70 5.53
CA PRO A 115 -16.88 -4.45 6.28
C PRO A 115 -18.15 -4.22 7.11
N ILE A 116 -17.99 -3.92 8.40
CA ILE A 116 -19.09 -3.52 9.29
C ILE A 116 -18.80 -2.11 9.78
N ILE A 117 -19.40 -1.11 9.13
CA ILE A 117 -19.26 0.30 9.49
C ILE A 117 -20.61 0.79 10.01
N PRO A 118 -20.73 1.14 11.31
CA PRO A 118 -21.95 1.70 11.86
C PRO A 118 -22.35 2.98 11.15
N ARG A 119 -23.64 3.14 10.82
CA ARG A 119 -24.13 4.34 10.09
C ARG A 119 -23.91 5.64 10.86
N SER A 120 -24.04 5.58 12.18
CA SER A 120 -23.79 6.71 13.08
C SER A 120 -22.30 7.08 13.14
N MET A 121 -21.37 6.26 12.67
CA MET A 121 -19.94 6.53 12.77
C MET A 121 -19.53 7.75 11.95
N LYS A 122 -18.82 8.71 12.53
CA LYS A 122 -18.21 9.87 11.86
C LYS A 122 -16.69 9.82 12.01
N ALA A 123 -16.09 8.84 11.35
CA ALA A 123 -14.64 8.74 11.26
C ALA A 123 -14.12 9.68 10.19
N ASP A 124 -12.94 10.25 10.40
CA ASP A 124 -12.15 10.87 9.35
C ASP A 124 -11.37 9.80 8.58
N ILE A 125 -10.82 8.82 9.29
CA ILE A 125 -10.06 7.71 8.70
C ILE A 125 -10.63 6.40 9.20
N VAL A 126 -10.82 5.46 8.28
CA VAL A 126 -11.17 4.07 8.58
C VAL A 126 -9.97 3.20 8.28
N PHE A 127 -9.66 2.26 9.16
CA PHE A 127 -8.52 1.36 9.01
C PHE A 127 -8.87 -0.08 9.34
N CYS A 128 -8.11 -1.02 8.79
CA CYS A 128 -8.33 -2.45 8.91
C CYS A 128 -7.07 -3.12 9.47
N HIS A 129 -7.21 -3.90 10.55
CA HIS A 129 -6.10 -4.70 11.10
C HIS A 129 -6.10 -6.15 10.64
N SER A 130 -7.27 -6.72 10.37
CA SER A 130 -7.42 -8.12 9.97
C SER A 130 -8.77 -8.36 9.27
N PRO A 131 -8.97 -9.47 8.55
CA PRO A 131 -7.99 -10.53 8.27
C PRO A 131 -6.90 -10.06 7.30
N PHE A 132 -5.70 -10.59 7.51
CA PHE A 132 -4.53 -10.30 6.70
C PHE A 132 -4.48 -11.27 5.53
N LEU A 133 -4.53 -10.75 4.30
CA LEU A 133 -4.24 -11.52 3.10
C LEU A 133 -2.78 -11.28 2.73
N GLN A 134 -2.04 -12.34 2.43
CA GLN A 134 -0.62 -12.22 2.06
C GLN A 134 -0.41 -11.26 0.87
N GLY A 135 -1.36 -11.21 -0.06
CA GLY A 135 -1.29 -10.31 -1.20
C GLY A 135 -1.63 -8.85 -0.90
N ASP A 136 -2.10 -8.49 0.31
CA ASP A 136 -2.32 -7.09 0.68
C ASP A 136 -0.99 -6.30 0.65
N TYR A 137 0.11 -6.91 1.13
CA TYR A 137 1.44 -6.32 0.99
C TYR A 137 1.84 -6.14 -0.46
N ARG A 138 1.60 -7.16 -1.29
CA ARG A 138 1.94 -7.14 -2.71
C ARG A 138 1.15 -6.09 -3.48
N VAL A 139 -0.11 -5.85 -3.12
CA VAL A 139 -0.91 -4.76 -3.69
C VAL A 139 -0.24 -3.43 -3.38
N GLY A 140 0.10 -3.16 -2.11
CA GLY A 140 0.80 -1.92 -1.72
C GLY A 140 2.14 -1.74 -2.43
N GLU A 141 2.96 -2.80 -2.51
CA GLU A 141 4.25 -2.79 -3.23
C GLU A 141 4.07 -2.53 -4.73
N THR A 142 3.07 -3.15 -5.36
CA THR A 142 2.77 -2.94 -6.78
C THR A 142 2.34 -1.51 -7.05
N LEU A 143 1.44 -0.97 -6.22
CA LEU A 143 0.98 0.41 -6.35
C LEU A 143 2.14 1.39 -6.17
N LEU A 144 3.05 1.13 -5.22
CA LEU A 144 4.25 1.92 -5.04
C LEU A 144 5.19 1.84 -6.24
N ASN A 145 5.50 0.63 -6.72
CA ASN A 145 6.42 0.41 -7.85
C ASN A 145 5.91 1.04 -9.14
N GLU A 146 4.59 1.10 -9.32
CA GLU A 146 3.94 1.68 -10.50
C GLU A 146 3.62 3.17 -10.35
N SER A 147 3.89 3.76 -9.18
CA SER A 147 3.70 5.19 -8.92
C SER A 147 4.69 6.01 -9.74
N ALA A 148 4.22 7.12 -10.29
CA ALA A 148 5.06 7.97 -11.13
C ALA A 148 6.12 8.71 -10.30
N SER A 149 5.72 9.28 -9.16
CA SER A 149 6.58 10.05 -8.25
C SER A 149 6.49 9.47 -6.83
N ILE A 150 7.62 9.38 -6.13
CA ILE A 150 7.70 8.77 -4.80
C ILE A 150 8.51 9.66 -3.86
N ILE A 151 7.90 10.04 -2.73
CA ILE A 151 8.57 10.70 -1.61
C ILE A 151 8.84 9.64 -0.55
N THR A 152 10.10 9.27 -0.36
CA THR A 152 10.50 8.23 0.60
C THR A 152 11.16 8.85 1.82
N LEU A 153 10.54 8.70 2.98
CA LEU A 153 11.01 9.25 4.27
C LEU A 153 11.63 8.16 5.17
N CYS A 154 12.13 7.08 4.58
CA CYS A 154 12.83 6.01 5.29
C CYS A 154 13.80 5.26 4.37
N VAL A 155 14.83 4.65 4.93
CA VAL A 155 15.76 3.81 4.17
C VAL A 155 15.03 2.62 3.54
N ALA A 156 15.20 2.43 2.23
CA ALA A 156 14.65 1.29 1.51
C ALA A 156 15.29 -0.02 2.01
N PRO A 157 14.55 -1.15 2.05
CA PRO A 157 15.14 -2.44 2.39
C PRO A 157 16.31 -2.76 1.45
N ALA A 158 17.41 -3.28 2.02
CA ALA A 158 18.52 -3.79 1.24
C ALA A 158 18.02 -4.90 0.31
N VAL A 159 18.20 -4.72 -0.99
CA VAL A 159 17.97 -5.80 -1.96
C VAL A 159 18.95 -6.91 -1.62
N PRO A 160 18.53 -8.17 -1.42
CA PRO A 160 19.48 -9.27 -1.24
C PRO A 160 20.39 -9.30 -2.46
N ASP A 161 21.70 -9.17 -2.22
CA ASP A 161 22.72 -9.13 -3.26
C ASP A 161 22.47 -10.26 -4.25
N ARG A 162 22.07 -9.91 -5.47
CA ARG A 162 22.31 -10.79 -6.61
C ARG A 162 23.82 -10.92 -6.67
N GLU A 163 24.33 -12.10 -6.32
CA GLU A 163 25.73 -12.47 -6.43
C GLU A 163 26.30 -11.91 -7.74
N LYS A 164 27.10 -10.84 -7.61
CA LYS A 164 27.90 -10.35 -8.73
C LYS A 164 28.85 -11.51 -9.09
N PRO A 165 28.90 -11.96 -10.35
CA PRO A 165 29.88 -12.94 -10.74
C PRO A 165 31.27 -12.36 -10.47
N SER A 166 32.04 -13.07 -9.66
CA SER A 166 33.42 -12.75 -9.30
C SER A 166 34.24 -12.46 -10.54
N THR A 167 34.73 -11.22 -10.63
CA THR A 167 35.61 -10.73 -11.68
C THR A 167 36.99 -11.34 -11.44
N GLY A 168 37.28 -12.46 -12.11
CA GLY A 168 38.63 -12.96 -12.30
C GLY A 168 39.39 -12.03 -13.24
N SER A 169 40.54 -11.55 -12.78
CA SER A 169 41.48 -10.69 -13.49
C SER A 169 42.06 -11.35 -14.74
N GLY A 170 41.88 -10.72 -15.91
CA GLY A 170 42.61 -10.99 -17.15
C GLY A 170 42.45 -9.82 -18.13
N PRO A 171 43.52 -9.36 -18.83
CA PRO A 171 43.54 -8.11 -19.61
C PRO A 171 42.83 -8.20 -20.98
N PRO A 172 42.57 -7.06 -21.66
CA PRO A 172 41.48 -6.91 -22.61
C PRO A 172 41.89 -7.16 -24.07
N GLU A 173 41.03 -7.85 -24.82
CA GLU A 173 40.99 -7.78 -26.28
C GLU A 173 39.54 -7.57 -26.76
N GLU A 174 39.33 -6.47 -27.47
CA GLU A 174 38.18 -6.18 -28.33
C GLU A 174 38.67 -6.19 -29.80
N PRO A 175 37.79 -6.17 -30.82
CA PRO A 175 36.46 -6.78 -30.93
C PRO A 175 36.31 -7.57 -32.25
N SER A 176 35.39 -8.54 -32.32
CA SER A 176 34.82 -8.89 -33.63
C SER A 176 33.37 -9.35 -33.57
N SER A 177 32.61 -8.76 -34.47
CA SER A 177 31.23 -9.01 -34.83
C SER A 177 30.97 -10.45 -35.27
N THR A 178 29.89 -11.10 -34.81
CA THR A 178 28.89 -11.77 -35.68
C THR A 178 27.81 -12.50 -34.86
N GLY A 179 26.55 -12.34 -35.28
CA GLY A 179 25.61 -13.46 -35.42
C GLY A 179 24.92 -14.03 -34.18
N SER A 180 23.76 -13.46 -33.87
CA SER A 180 22.71 -14.10 -33.06
C SER A 180 22.31 -15.48 -33.63
N LYS A 181 22.55 -16.55 -32.87
CA LYS A 181 21.79 -17.81 -32.93
C LYS A 181 21.61 -18.35 -31.52
N PHE A 182 20.39 -18.19 -30.97
CA PHE A 182 19.95 -18.85 -29.74
C PHE A 182 19.94 -20.37 -29.96
N ASN A 183 20.83 -21.09 -29.28
CA ASN A 183 20.88 -22.54 -29.31
C ASN A 183 20.13 -23.11 -28.09
N LEU A 184 18.99 -23.74 -28.37
CA LEU A 184 17.96 -24.15 -27.40
C LEU A 184 18.23 -25.53 -26.77
N GLU A 185 19.46 -26.05 -26.84
CA GLU A 185 19.81 -27.41 -26.40
C GLU A 185 20.51 -27.49 -25.02
N ASN A 186 20.92 -26.36 -24.43
CA ASN A 186 21.63 -26.35 -23.14
C ASN A 186 20.74 -26.27 -21.89
N ILE A 187 19.40 -26.28 -22.03
CA ILE A 187 18.46 -26.22 -20.89
C ILE A 187 18.09 -27.63 -20.36
N LYS A 188 18.45 -28.72 -21.08
CA LYS A 188 18.04 -30.09 -20.71
C LYS A 188 18.98 -30.83 -19.75
N SER A 189 20.18 -30.33 -19.45
CA SER A 189 21.19 -31.10 -18.68
C SER A 189 21.36 -30.70 -17.21
N ASN A 190 20.62 -29.72 -16.69
CA ASN A 190 20.77 -29.25 -15.29
C ASN A 190 19.51 -29.33 -14.41
N LEU A 191 18.47 -30.04 -14.83
CA LEU A 191 17.32 -30.37 -13.96
C LEU A 191 17.55 -31.70 -13.25
N LYS A 192 18.37 -31.70 -12.19
CA LYS A 192 18.34 -32.76 -11.16
C LYS A 192 17.10 -32.58 -10.29
N LEU A 193 15.99 -33.17 -10.72
CA LEU A 193 14.78 -33.33 -9.91
C LEU A 193 15.07 -34.28 -8.74
N PRO A 194 14.90 -33.88 -7.47
CA PRO A 194 14.91 -34.83 -6.37
C PRO A 194 13.64 -35.69 -6.42
N SER A 195 13.84 -37.01 -6.40
CA SER A 195 12.80 -38.04 -6.31
C SER A 195 11.96 -37.85 -5.05
N LEU A 196 10.71 -37.36 -5.19
CA LEU A 196 9.72 -37.34 -4.13
C LEU A 196 9.03 -38.71 -4.04
N THR A 197 9.70 -39.67 -3.42
CA THR A 197 9.09 -40.91 -2.95
C THR A 197 9.27 -41.04 -1.44
N ASN A 198 8.20 -41.43 -0.76
CA ASN A 198 8.06 -41.70 0.68
C ASN A 198 7.80 -40.52 1.64
N ARG A 199 6.59 -39.96 1.62
CA ARG A 199 5.93 -39.41 2.84
C ARG A 199 4.41 -39.62 2.83
N PHE A 200 3.99 -40.86 3.02
CA PHE A 200 2.68 -41.16 3.61
C PHE A 200 2.85 -42.19 4.73
N ALA A 201 3.45 -41.77 5.85
CA ALA A 201 3.22 -42.43 7.13
C ALA A 201 2.09 -41.68 7.82
N ARG A 202 0.86 -42.16 7.63
CA ARG A 202 -0.29 -41.80 8.47
C ARG A 202 0.03 -42.26 9.90
N SER A 203 0.58 -41.37 10.73
CA SER A 203 0.57 -41.58 12.17
C SER A 203 -0.86 -41.37 12.65
N ARG A 204 -1.57 -42.48 12.88
CA ARG A 204 -2.82 -42.51 13.62
C ARG A 204 -2.45 -42.49 15.11
N SER A 205 -2.50 -41.32 15.74
CA SER A 205 -2.62 -41.27 17.20
C SER A 205 -4.03 -41.73 17.58
N PRO A 206 -4.21 -42.74 18.46
CA PRO A 206 -5.53 -43.14 18.91
C PRO A 206 -6.15 -42.04 19.79
N SER A 207 -7.40 -41.69 19.52
CA SER A 207 -8.21 -40.92 20.48
C SER A 207 -8.45 -41.77 21.74
N PRO A 208 -8.39 -41.18 22.95
CA PRO A 208 -8.72 -41.90 24.17
C PRO A 208 -10.24 -42.05 24.30
N ALA A 209 -10.65 -43.27 24.69
CA ALA A 209 -12.01 -43.64 25.05
C ALA A 209 -12.36 -43.14 26.47
N PRO A 210 -13.65 -43.10 26.86
CA PRO A 210 -14.13 -42.34 28.01
C PRO A 210 -13.86 -43.04 29.34
N ALA A 211 -13.94 -42.21 30.39
CA ALA A 211 -13.64 -42.48 31.79
C ALA A 211 -14.47 -43.61 32.39
N ASP A 212 -13.82 -44.41 33.24
CA ASP A 212 -14.43 -45.00 34.43
C ASP A 212 -13.34 -45.33 35.49
N THR A 213 -13.50 -44.66 36.63
CA THR A 213 -13.26 -45.10 38.03
C THR A 213 -11.83 -45.36 38.59
N GLU A 214 -11.57 -44.63 39.69
CA GLU A 214 -10.72 -44.90 40.87
C GLU A 214 -9.29 -44.28 40.96
N ASP A 215 -9.20 -43.26 41.83
CA ASP A 215 -8.01 -42.66 42.47
C ASP A 215 -7.48 -43.52 43.65
N PRO A 216 -6.32 -43.23 44.32
CA PRO A 216 -5.24 -42.28 43.99
C PRO A 216 -3.79 -42.83 44.22
N LYS A 217 -2.77 -42.16 43.65
CA LYS A 217 -1.42 -42.06 44.28
C LYS A 217 -0.68 -40.81 43.78
N PRO A 218 -0.02 -40.01 44.65
CA PRO A 218 0.64 -38.79 44.24
C PRO A 218 2.12 -39.05 43.93
N SER A 219 2.49 -38.95 42.66
CA SER A 219 3.89 -38.77 42.27
C SER A 219 4.04 -37.46 41.50
N SER A 220 4.91 -36.63 42.04
CA SER A 220 5.38 -35.35 41.53
C SER A 220 5.91 -35.46 40.10
N GLU A 221 5.20 -34.88 39.13
CA GLU A 221 5.74 -34.61 37.80
C GLU A 221 5.40 -33.19 37.34
N SER A 222 6.39 -32.61 36.70
CA SER A 222 6.56 -31.21 36.32
C SER A 222 5.40 -30.63 35.52
N GLU A 223 4.93 -29.44 35.93
CA GLU A 223 4.12 -28.53 35.12
C GLU A 223 4.92 -28.08 33.87
N THR A 224 4.78 -28.81 32.76
CA THR A 224 5.10 -28.27 31.44
C THR A 224 3.98 -27.32 31.02
N LYS A 225 4.10 -26.05 31.42
CA LYS A 225 3.33 -24.96 30.81
C LYS A 225 3.50 -25.06 29.28
N PRO A 226 2.41 -25.10 28.49
CA PRO A 226 2.51 -25.06 27.04
C PRO A 226 3.14 -23.73 26.64
N SER A 227 4.43 -23.76 26.31
CA SER A 227 5.14 -22.62 25.75
C SER A 227 4.53 -22.35 24.38
N LEU A 228 3.75 -21.28 24.29
CA LEU A 228 3.20 -20.77 23.03
C LEU A 228 4.35 -20.65 22.04
N THR A 229 4.23 -21.35 20.91
CA THR A 229 5.17 -21.22 19.79
C THR A 229 5.27 -19.73 19.45
N PRO A 230 6.46 -19.10 19.51
CA PRO A 230 6.59 -17.69 19.20
C PRO A 230 6.12 -17.47 17.76
N LEU A 231 5.20 -16.53 17.58
CA LEU A 231 4.74 -16.11 16.26
C LEU A 231 5.96 -15.70 15.43
N PRO A 232 6.02 -16.06 14.14
CA PRO A 232 7.10 -15.62 13.28
C PRO A 232 7.20 -14.09 13.35
N PRO A 233 8.41 -13.52 13.49
CA PRO A 233 8.57 -12.08 13.58
C PRO A 233 7.96 -11.45 12.32
N PRO A 234 7.15 -10.38 12.47
CA PRO A 234 6.54 -9.72 11.33
C PRO A 234 7.64 -9.25 10.37
N PRO A 235 7.40 -9.29 9.05
CA PRO A 235 8.39 -8.90 8.06
C PRO A 235 8.86 -7.46 8.32
N THR A 236 10.17 -7.28 8.31
CA THR A 236 10.88 -6.02 8.51
C THR A 236 11.65 -5.70 7.23
N PRO A 237 11.67 -4.43 6.76
CA PRO A 237 11.22 -3.19 7.41
C PRO A 237 9.76 -2.73 7.13
N ARG A 238 8.91 -2.71 8.17
CA ARG A 238 7.53 -2.18 8.07
C ARG A 238 7.49 -0.71 7.63
N ARG A 239 6.80 -0.46 6.53
CA ARG A 239 6.52 0.87 5.99
C ARG A 239 5.03 1.00 5.67
N LEU A 240 4.56 2.22 5.50
CA LEU A 240 3.23 2.53 5.03
C LEU A 240 3.36 3.39 3.78
N VAL A 241 2.73 2.96 2.70
CA VAL A 241 2.59 3.73 1.46
C VAL A 241 1.26 4.45 1.51
N ILE A 242 1.28 5.75 1.27
CA ILE A 242 0.12 6.64 1.26
C ILE A 242 0.02 7.19 -0.16
N LEU A 243 -1.12 6.98 -0.82
CA LEU A 243 -1.31 7.39 -2.21
C LEU A 243 -2.74 7.83 -2.49
N VAL A 244 -2.90 8.66 -3.52
CA VAL A 244 -4.20 8.93 -4.15
C VAL A 244 -4.50 7.81 -5.12
N VAL A 245 -5.63 7.14 -4.93
CA VAL A 245 -6.02 5.98 -5.74
C VAL A 245 -7.48 6.05 -6.13
N GLY A 246 -7.77 5.69 -7.38
CA GLY A 246 -9.12 5.34 -7.79
C GLY A 246 -9.30 3.82 -7.85
N ILE A 247 -10.47 3.33 -7.47
CA ILE A 247 -10.83 1.92 -7.65
C ILE A 247 -12.03 1.78 -8.59
N LYS A 248 -11.95 0.79 -9.48
CA LYS A 248 -13.02 0.42 -10.40
C LYS A 248 -13.28 -1.08 -10.37
N PRO A 249 -14.53 -1.51 -10.64
CA PRO A 249 -14.82 -2.91 -10.84
C PRO A 249 -14.08 -3.47 -12.06
N HIS A 250 -13.71 -4.75 -12.03
CA HIS A 250 -13.06 -5.40 -13.18
C HIS A 250 -13.92 -5.37 -14.46
N ARG A 251 -15.26 -5.34 -14.32
CA ARG A 251 -16.23 -5.13 -15.40
C ARG A 251 -17.23 -4.05 -14.99
N LYS A 252 -18.50 -4.14 -15.38
CA LYS A 252 -19.51 -3.11 -15.10
C LYS A 252 -20.02 -3.10 -13.65
N LEU A 253 -19.96 -4.22 -12.93
CA LEU A 253 -20.55 -4.37 -11.59
C LEU A 253 -19.50 -4.81 -10.57
N TRP A 254 -19.55 -4.27 -9.35
CA TRP A 254 -18.64 -4.63 -8.25
C TRP A 254 -18.68 -6.12 -7.90
N THR A 255 -19.82 -6.79 -8.05
CA THR A 255 -19.95 -8.24 -7.87
C THR A 255 -19.03 -9.04 -8.79
N THR A 256 -18.66 -8.51 -9.97
CA THR A 256 -17.73 -9.19 -10.90
C THR A 256 -16.27 -9.13 -10.45
N SER A 257 -15.98 -8.30 -9.45
CA SER A 257 -14.65 -8.17 -8.83
C SER A 257 -14.45 -9.21 -7.74
N ALA A 258 -15.53 -9.75 -7.16
CA ALA A 258 -15.50 -10.87 -6.22
C ALA A 258 -15.63 -12.19 -6.99
N ARG A 259 -14.55 -12.94 -7.13
CA ARG A 259 -14.55 -14.29 -7.72
C ARG A 259 -14.26 -15.32 -6.63
N PRO A 260 -14.61 -16.60 -6.83
CA PRO A 260 -14.18 -17.65 -5.92
C PRO A 260 -12.65 -17.62 -5.78
N GLU A 261 -12.18 -17.45 -4.54
CA GLU A 261 -10.75 -17.44 -4.17
C GLU A 261 -9.89 -16.33 -4.81
N GLU A 262 -10.51 -15.36 -5.49
CA GLU A 262 -9.79 -14.29 -6.19
C GLU A 262 -10.59 -12.98 -6.16
N SER A 263 -9.90 -11.86 -5.98
CA SER A 263 -10.47 -10.52 -6.16
C SER A 263 -9.80 -9.84 -7.32
N VAL A 264 -10.55 -9.35 -8.29
CA VAL A 264 -10.02 -8.63 -9.46
C VAL A 264 -10.51 -7.19 -9.42
N ILE A 265 -9.62 -6.23 -9.22
CA ILE A 265 -9.95 -4.81 -9.10
C ILE A 265 -9.06 -4.00 -10.04
N GLN A 266 -9.63 -2.96 -10.64
CA GLN A 266 -8.87 -1.93 -11.35
C GLN A 266 -8.45 -0.83 -10.37
N TYR A 267 -7.16 -0.59 -10.27
CA TYR A 267 -6.57 0.51 -9.50
C TYR A 267 -6.08 1.57 -10.47
N ILE A 268 -6.26 2.82 -10.09
CA ILE A 268 -6.01 3.96 -10.95
C ILE A 268 -5.06 4.90 -10.24
N LEU A 269 -3.88 5.05 -10.81
CA LEU A 269 -2.82 5.94 -10.31
C LEU A 269 -2.75 7.19 -11.17
N LEU A 270 -2.43 8.32 -10.53
CA LEU A 270 -2.34 9.64 -11.16
C LEU A 270 -0.87 10.06 -11.17
N ASN A 271 -0.33 10.40 -12.34
CA ASN A 271 1.09 10.72 -12.43
C ASN A 271 1.49 12.02 -11.70
N GLY A 272 0.55 12.96 -11.55
CA GLY A 272 0.76 14.19 -10.80
C GLY A 272 0.65 14.03 -9.29
N CYS A 273 0.21 12.86 -8.79
CA CYS A 273 0.10 12.61 -7.35
C CYS A 273 1.32 11.83 -6.85
N PRO A 274 2.13 12.39 -5.93
CA PRO A 274 3.24 11.65 -5.34
C PRO A 274 2.72 10.55 -4.41
N SER A 275 3.43 9.43 -4.34
CA SER A 275 3.23 8.42 -3.29
C SER A 275 4.19 8.71 -2.14
N VAL A 276 3.68 8.74 -0.90
CA VAL A 276 4.49 9.01 0.30
C VAL A 276 4.75 7.71 1.04
N VAL A 277 6.01 7.45 1.38
CA VAL A 277 6.42 6.25 2.11
C VAL A 277 7.01 6.63 3.45
N VAL A 278 6.42 6.12 4.53
CA VAL A 278 6.85 6.38 5.91
C VAL A 278 7.13 5.08 6.67
N PRO A 279 8.08 5.07 7.62
CA PRO A 279 8.32 3.92 8.48
C PRO A 279 7.25 3.84 9.57
N VAL A 280 6.78 2.63 9.91
CA VAL A 280 5.69 2.46 10.89
C VAL A 280 6.01 1.49 12.02
N LYS A 281 5.38 1.76 13.17
CA LYS A 281 5.46 1.00 14.43
C LYS A 281 4.80 -0.38 14.30
N VAL A 282 5.10 -1.25 15.27
CA VAL A 282 4.36 -2.51 15.43
C VAL A 282 2.91 -2.17 15.78
N GLY A 283 1.97 -2.78 15.06
CA GLY A 283 0.55 -2.56 15.30
C GLY A 283 -0.09 -1.51 14.38
N ALA A 284 0.68 -0.81 13.54
CA ALA A 284 0.12 0.03 12.49
C ALA A 284 -0.86 -0.78 11.62
N PRO A 285 -1.97 -0.16 11.14
CA PRO A 285 -2.99 -0.86 10.39
C PRO A 285 -2.44 -1.47 9.10
N LEU A 286 -3.11 -2.51 8.62
CA LEU A 286 -2.75 -3.14 7.36
C LEU A 286 -3.12 -2.24 6.19
N ILE A 287 -4.34 -1.71 6.23
CA ILE A 287 -4.88 -0.79 5.25
C ILE A 287 -5.63 0.31 5.99
N ALA A 288 -5.54 1.54 5.50
CA ALA A 288 -6.36 2.65 5.96
C ALA A 288 -6.79 3.49 4.78
N TRP A 289 -7.89 4.23 4.92
CA TRP A 289 -8.31 5.21 3.92
C TRP A 289 -8.94 6.42 4.60
N ASP A 290 -8.68 7.58 4.01
CA ASP A 290 -9.41 8.80 4.34
C ASP A 290 -10.86 8.64 3.86
N THR A 291 -11.81 9.04 4.69
CA THR A 291 -13.23 9.00 4.33
C THR A 291 -13.60 10.03 3.28
N LEU A 292 -12.78 11.07 3.11
CA LEU A 292 -12.97 12.05 2.05
C LEU A 292 -12.72 11.44 0.67
N THR A 293 -13.68 11.61 -0.22
CA THR A 293 -13.54 11.19 -1.63
C THR A 293 -12.87 12.28 -2.46
N LEU A 294 -12.37 11.93 -3.65
CA LEU A 294 -11.87 12.92 -4.59
C LEU A 294 -12.92 13.94 -4.98
N GLU A 295 -14.21 13.56 -5.03
CA GLU A 295 -15.29 14.53 -5.25
C GLU A 295 -15.29 15.63 -4.19
N GLN A 296 -15.07 15.28 -2.92
CA GLN A 296 -15.01 16.24 -1.82
C GLN A 296 -13.71 17.03 -1.85
N LEU A 297 -12.58 16.35 -2.09
CA LEU A 297 -11.26 16.99 -2.19
C LEU A 297 -11.21 17.99 -3.36
N TRP A 298 -11.86 17.72 -4.49
CA TRP A 298 -11.91 18.63 -5.64
C TRP A 298 -12.63 19.95 -5.36
N ASN A 299 -13.47 20.00 -4.33
CA ASN A 299 -14.16 21.23 -3.89
C ASN A 299 -13.33 22.06 -2.92
N VAL A 300 -12.18 21.56 -2.46
CA VAL A 300 -11.30 22.28 -1.56
C VAL A 300 -10.53 23.35 -2.33
N GLU A 301 -10.38 24.52 -1.70
CA GLU A 301 -9.56 25.61 -2.22
C GLU A 301 -8.12 25.44 -1.75
N LEU A 302 -7.17 25.53 -2.69
CA LEU A 302 -5.75 25.52 -2.34
C LEU A 302 -5.31 26.89 -1.82
N PRO A 303 -4.30 26.92 -0.93
CA PRO A 303 -3.70 28.17 -0.49
C PRO A 303 -3.08 28.93 -1.67
N ALA A 304 -3.11 30.27 -1.65
CA ALA A 304 -2.60 31.09 -2.76
C ALA A 304 -1.07 31.04 -2.88
N GLN A 305 -0.37 30.84 -1.77
CA GLN A 305 1.08 30.68 -1.65
C GLN A 305 1.37 29.65 -0.55
N ASP A 306 2.55 29.01 -0.59
CA ASP A 306 2.92 27.90 0.30
C ASP A 306 2.91 28.27 1.81
N ASP A 307 3.05 29.57 2.13
CA ASP A 307 3.08 30.10 3.50
C ASP A 307 1.77 30.76 3.95
N GLN A 308 0.73 30.78 3.11
CA GLN A 308 -0.57 31.37 3.44
C GLN A 308 -1.62 30.28 3.68
N GLU A 309 -2.42 30.44 4.73
CA GLU A 309 -3.58 29.59 4.95
C GLU A 309 -4.60 29.76 3.81
N SER A 310 -5.22 28.66 3.40
CA SER A 310 -6.38 28.67 2.52
C SER A 310 -7.50 29.49 3.17
N LYS A 311 -8.29 30.20 2.34
CA LYS A 311 -9.38 31.05 2.84
C LYS A 311 -10.40 30.29 3.68
N SER A 312 -10.60 29.01 3.37
CA SER A 312 -11.54 28.13 4.06
C SER A 312 -10.91 27.34 5.21
N ARG A 313 -9.58 27.32 5.34
CA ARG A 313 -8.79 26.46 6.24
C ARG A 313 -9.05 24.95 6.11
N GLN A 314 -9.79 24.56 5.07
CA GLN A 314 -10.19 23.17 4.87
C GLN A 314 -8.99 22.32 4.45
N PHE A 315 -8.13 22.86 3.58
CA PHE A 315 -6.93 22.18 3.12
C PHE A 315 -5.99 21.83 4.29
N GLU A 316 -5.69 22.80 5.15
CA GLU A 316 -4.84 22.62 6.33
C GLU A 316 -5.48 21.66 7.33
N GLY A 317 -6.80 21.71 7.48
CA GLY A 317 -7.57 20.78 8.29
C GLY A 317 -7.38 19.33 7.83
N ILE A 318 -7.48 19.06 6.53
CA ILE A 318 -7.31 17.71 5.96
C ILE A 318 -5.88 17.21 6.17
N VAL A 319 -4.88 18.05 5.87
CA VAL A 319 -3.47 17.70 6.10
C VAL A 319 -3.22 17.40 7.57
N ARG A 320 -3.80 18.19 8.49
CA ARG A 320 -3.70 17.97 9.93
C ARG A 320 -4.37 16.67 10.38
N VAL A 321 -5.56 16.34 9.87
CA VAL A 321 -6.26 15.08 10.15
C VAL A 321 -5.40 13.88 9.77
N LEU A 322 -4.85 13.88 8.54
CA LEU A 322 -3.96 12.82 8.06
C LEU A 322 -2.70 12.71 8.91
N PHE A 323 -2.08 13.85 9.24
CA PHE A 323 -0.88 13.90 10.06
C PHE A 323 -1.14 13.36 11.48
N GLU A 324 -2.22 13.75 12.15
CA GLU A 324 -2.57 13.27 13.49
C GLU A 324 -2.75 11.75 13.52
N PHE A 325 -3.39 11.16 12.50
CA PHE A 325 -3.49 9.71 12.40
C PHE A 325 -2.15 9.04 12.16
N LEU A 326 -1.33 9.61 11.28
CA LEU A 326 -0.02 9.07 10.95
C LEU A 326 0.97 9.19 12.11
N ASP A 327 0.90 10.23 12.94
CA ASP A 327 1.71 10.37 14.15
C ASP A 327 1.54 9.19 15.13
N LEU A 328 0.33 8.62 15.19
CA LEU A 328 0.07 7.39 15.95
C LEU A 328 0.75 6.15 15.33
N CYS A 329 0.91 6.14 14.01
CA CYS A 329 1.41 4.99 13.26
C CYS A 329 2.93 5.01 13.01
N ILE A 330 3.52 6.20 12.86
CA ILE A 330 4.89 6.40 12.40
C ILE A 330 5.89 6.01 13.48
N ASP A 331 6.97 5.38 13.04
CA ASP A 331 8.16 5.07 13.83
C ASP A 331 9.21 6.17 13.62
N TRP A 332 9.14 7.22 14.46
CA TRP A 332 9.93 8.46 14.32
C TRP A 332 11.45 8.25 14.35
N ASP A 333 11.91 7.19 15.03
CA ASP A 333 13.32 6.82 15.09
C ASP A 333 13.87 6.45 13.71
N ARG A 334 13.01 5.90 12.85
CA ARG A 334 13.38 5.41 11.50
C ARG A 334 13.11 6.42 10.38
N VAL A 335 12.52 7.57 10.69
CA VAL A 335 12.24 8.62 9.70
C VAL A 335 13.54 9.31 9.31
N THR A 336 13.78 9.40 8.01
CA THR A 336 14.92 10.11 7.42
C THR A 336 14.51 11.54 7.05
N HIS A 337 15.35 12.51 7.40
CA HIS A 337 15.17 13.91 7.01
C HIS A 337 15.55 14.12 5.53
N VAL A 338 14.81 14.98 4.85
CA VAL A 338 15.06 15.38 3.46
C VAL A 338 15.77 16.73 3.47
N GLY A 339 17.10 16.71 3.59
CA GLY A 339 17.95 17.91 3.66
C GLY A 339 19.29 17.56 4.29
N GLY A 340 20.40 17.80 3.59
CA GLY A 340 21.75 17.43 4.05
C GLY A 340 22.28 18.30 5.20
N GLU A 341 23.21 17.71 5.96
CA GLU A 341 24.19 18.29 6.92
C GLU A 341 23.86 18.42 8.42
N GLU A 342 22.68 18.02 8.91
CA GLU A 342 22.52 17.82 10.37
C GLU A 342 22.72 16.35 10.76
N GLU A 343 23.75 16.07 11.58
CA GLU A 343 24.10 14.70 12.04
C GLU A 343 22.97 14.03 12.83
N THR A 344 22.02 14.80 13.38
CA THR A 344 20.79 14.30 13.99
C THR A 344 19.64 15.32 13.86
N PRO A 345 18.74 15.19 12.87
CA PRO A 345 17.58 16.07 12.75
C PRO A 345 16.66 15.89 13.95
N THR A 346 16.18 17.00 14.52
CA THR A 346 15.21 16.97 15.62
C THR A 346 13.89 16.32 15.20
N GLU A 347 13.14 15.77 16.16
CA GLU A 347 11.84 15.13 15.89
C GLU A 347 10.86 16.10 15.22
N ASP A 348 10.91 17.39 15.59
CA ASP A 348 10.06 18.43 15.02
C ASP A 348 10.32 18.65 13.52
N VAL A 349 11.59 18.63 13.10
CA VAL A 349 11.97 18.73 11.68
C VAL A 349 11.45 17.54 10.88
N LYS A 350 11.57 16.32 11.43
CA LYS A 350 11.02 15.10 10.81
C LYS A 350 9.50 15.18 10.67
N LYS A 351 8.82 15.71 11.68
CA LYS A 351 7.36 15.93 11.66
C LYS A 351 6.96 16.93 10.59
N ASP A 352 7.74 17.99 10.41
CA ASP A 352 7.50 19.00 9.39
C ASP A 352 7.72 18.47 7.97
N ASP A 353 8.71 17.59 7.76
CA ASP A 353 8.91 16.88 6.48
C ASP A 353 7.70 15.99 6.13
N VAL A 354 7.22 15.20 7.10
CA VAL A 354 6.02 14.37 6.90
C VAL A 354 4.82 15.26 6.59
N ARG A 355 4.63 16.36 7.33
CA ARG A 355 3.52 17.30 7.07
C ARG A 355 3.63 17.94 5.69
N ALA A 356 4.83 18.30 5.24
CA ALA A 356 5.07 18.83 3.91
C ALA A 356 4.75 17.79 2.82
N ALA A 357 5.20 16.56 2.97
CA ALA A 357 4.90 15.47 2.04
C ALA A 357 3.38 15.22 1.92
N LEU A 358 2.67 15.23 3.05
CA LEU A 358 1.21 15.10 3.07
C LEU A 358 0.51 16.30 2.43
N ALA A 359 1.01 17.51 2.65
CA ALA A 359 0.48 18.70 1.99
C ALA A 359 0.60 18.60 0.46
N LEU A 360 1.73 18.10 -0.05
CA LEU A 360 1.91 17.88 -1.49
C LEU A 360 0.97 16.80 -2.04
N LEU A 361 0.79 15.70 -1.30
CA LEU A 361 -0.16 14.64 -1.66
C LEU A 361 -1.59 15.19 -1.78
N VAL A 362 -2.06 15.90 -0.75
CA VAL A 362 -3.41 16.49 -0.73
C VAL A 362 -3.54 17.54 -1.82
N ALA A 363 -2.53 18.39 -2.03
CA ALA A 363 -2.53 19.39 -3.08
C ALA A 363 -2.68 18.77 -4.47
N ALA A 364 -1.91 17.72 -4.76
CA ALA A 364 -2.02 16.99 -6.01
C ALA A 364 -3.40 16.34 -6.18
N ALA A 365 -3.98 15.79 -5.10
CA ALA A 365 -5.32 15.24 -5.10
C ALA A 365 -6.36 16.30 -5.51
N VAL A 366 -6.30 17.50 -4.94
CA VAL A 366 -7.20 18.63 -5.28
C VAL A 366 -7.00 19.04 -6.75
N ARG A 367 -5.76 19.17 -7.22
CA ARG A 367 -5.43 19.59 -8.60
C ARG A 367 -5.77 18.57 -9.66
N SER A 368 -5.91 17.29 -9.29
CA SER A 368 -6.34 16.25 -10.23
C SER A 368 -7.69 16.58 -10.89
N ARG A 369 -8.50 17.48 -10.28
CA ARG A 369 -9.74 18.02 -10.87
C ARG A 369 -9.54 18.71 -12.21
N ASP A 370 -8.36 19.25 -12.50
CA ASP A 370 -8.14 20.00 -13.75
C ASP A 370 -7.83 19.08 -14.94
N SER A 371 -7.51 17.81 -14.65
CA SER A 371 -7.19 16.80 -15.65
C SER A 371 -8.43 16.21 -16.32
N LYS A 372 -8.50 16.30 -17.65
CA LYS A 372 -9.56 15.66 -18.44
C LYS A 372 -9.47 14.13 -18.37
N GLU A 373 -8.26 13.59 -18.34
CA GLU A 373 -8.03 12.14 -18.25
C GLU A 373 -8.46 11.61 -16.89
N ALA A 374 -8.08 12.30 -15.80
CA ALA A 374 -8.52 11.93 -14.46
C ALA A 374 -10.05 11.96 -14.33
N LYS A 375 -10.72 13.01 -14.83
CA LYS A 375 -12.20 13.10 -14.84
C LYS A 375 -12.89 11.99 -15.63
N LYS A 376 -12.24 11.49 -16.69
CA LYS A 376 -12.80 10.43 -17.54
C LYS A 376 -12.59 9.05 -16.93
N GLU A 377 -11.39 8.81 -16.40
CA GLU A 377 -10.99 7.48 -15.92
C GLU A 377 -11.23 7.27 -14.42
N LEU A 378 -11.39 8.30 -13.59
CA LEU A 378 -11.72 8.10 -12.17
C LEU A 378 -13.22 8.07 -11.93
N ASP A 379 -13.63 7.22 -10.99
CA ASP A 379 -14.89 7.40 -10.29
C ASP A 379 -14.61 8.25 -9.05
N LYS A 380 -14.99 9.53 -9.09
CA LYS A 380 -14.71 10.51 -8.03
C LYS A 380 -15.33 10.16 -6.67
N GLU A 381 -16.39 9.34 -6.64
CA GLU A 381 -17.02 8.84 -5.42
C GLU A 381 -16.32 7.58 -4.87
N ARG A 382 -15.46 6.95 -5.68
CA ARG A 382 -14.70 5.71 -5.38
C ARG A 382 -13.21 5.90 -5.54
N SER A 383 -12.76 7.12 -5.31
CA SER A 383 -11.36 7.50 -5.34
C SER A 383 -11.06 8.42 -4.17
N GLY A 384 -9.85 8.33 -3.63
CA GLY A 384 -9.45 9.10 -2.45
C GLY A 384 -8.04 8.75 -2.02
N ILE A 385 -7.68 9.12 -0.79
CA ILE A 385 -6.39 8.80 -0.19
C ILE A 385 -6.52 7.45 0.52
N ALA A 386 -5.66 6.50 0.17
CA ALA A 386 -5.59 5.20 0.81
C ALA A 386 -4.14 4.83 1.13
N MET A 387 -4.01 3.94 2.12
CA MET A 387 -2.76 3.60 2.76
C MET A 387 -2.63 2.09 2.83
N TRP A 388 -1.47 1.57 2.45
CA TRP A 388 -1.12 0.16 2.56
C TRP A 388 0.15 -0.01 3.36
N ARG A 389 0.11 -0.90 4.35
CA ARG A 389 1.35 -1.38 4.96
C ARG A 389 2.09 -2.19 3.91
N ILE A 390 3.41 -2.02 3.85
CA ILE A 390 4.31 -2.81 3.01
C ILE A 390 5.52 -3.27 3.84
N PRO A 391 6.22 -4.33 3.41
CA PRO A 391 7.37 -4.86 4.12
C PRO A 391 8.66 -4.05 3.91
#